data_AF-A0A5J5NL39-F1
#
_entry.id   AF-A0A5J5NL39-F1
#
_cell.length_a   1.000
_cell.length_b   1.000
_cell.length_c   1.000
_cell.angle_alpha   90.00
_cell.angle_beta   90.00
_cell.angle_gamma   90.00
#
_symmetry.space_group_name_H-M   'P 1'
#
loop_
_entity.id
_entity.type
_entity.pdbx_description
1 polymer ?
#
loop_
_entity_poly.entity_id
_entity_poly.type
_entity_poly.pdbx_seq_one_letter_code
_entity_poly.pdbx_strand_id
1 'polypeptide(L)'
;MTAVNLLEHFSIRQSGESFLVKMIEKKQFRAAEKWATFMGKPMLSMLVQEYVDRNKLKNAYLIVKKNNLQQEFPDVHHKYKESALKKLAEKACWDVAEAKANGDRQLVDYLVYLAMEAGYLEKVDELCNRYSLEGFPKAQEHEAIFLQHCFLNLNELGVEDIIWVDELNGLGKATCHIEGSKVVGLDCEWKPNYVKGSKPNKVSIMQIASDKKVFILDLIKLYNDVPDVLDNCLTHILRSPRILKLGYNFHCDVKQLAQSYGDLECFKCYNMLLDIQSMFEDPRGGLSGLAEKILGAGLNKTRRNSNWEQRPLSQNQLEYAALDAAVLIQIFYRVCDHSHAADALDGHNKIEWKSYIVSHMDNPRKSRKESRLRKEPEPEVKDNEA
;
A
#
# COMPACT_ATOMS: atom_id res chain seq x y z
N MET A 1 13.06 37.84 -6.30
CA MET A 1 13.10 38.58 -5.02
C MET A 1 11.66 38.81 -4.58
N THR A 2 11.22 38.35 -3.41
CA THR A 2 9.82 38.50 -2.96
C THR A 2 9.63 39.81 -2.20
N ALA A 3 8.40 40.34 -2.15
CA ALA A 3 8.08 41.54 -1.37
C ALA A 3 8.49 41.38 0.11
N VAL A 4 8.33 40.18 0.67
CA VAL A 4 8.77 39.83 2.04
C VAL A 4 10.29 39.98 2.21
N ASN A 5 11.10 39.61 1.21
CA ASN A 5 12.56 39.78 1.28
C ASN A 5 12.97 41.25 1.31
N LEU A 6 12.26 42.12 0.57
CA LEU A 6 12.52 43.55 0.58
C LEU A 6 12.12 44.18 1.91
N LEU A 7 10.94 43.82 2.43
CA LEU A 7 10.47 44.33 3.73
C LEU A 7 11.38 43.92 4.88
N GLU A 8 11.85 42.67 4.89
CA GLU A 8 12.84 42.18 5.85
C GLU A 8 14.19 42.91 5.71
N HIS A 9 14.70 43.06 4.48
CA HIS A 9 15.99 43.73 4.23
C HIS A 9 16.00 45.19 4.69
N PHE A 10 14.90 45.91 4.48
CA PHE A 10 14.74 47.31 4.90
C PHE A 10 14.14 47.46 6.31
N SER A 11 13.90 46.37 7.04
CA SER A 11 13.31 46.36 8.38
C SER A 11 11.96 47.09 8.50
N ILE A 12 11.16 47.08 7.45
CA ILE A 12 9.86 47.78 7.39
C ILE A 12 8.82 46.90 8.08
N ARG A 13 8.15 47.40 9.14
CA ARG A 13 7.12 46.66 9.92
C ARG A 13 5.67 47.11 9.73
N GLN A 14 5.43 48.14 8.92
CA GLN A 14 4.11 48.79 8.81
C GLN A 14 3.02 47.94 8.13
N SER A 15 3.40 46.96 7.31
CA SER A 15 2.48 46.07 6.61
C SER A 15 2.06 44.89 7.51
N GLY A 16 1.18 45.15 8.47
CA GLY A 16 0.73 44.19 9.49
C GLY A 16 -0.16 43.03 8.99
N GLU A 17 -1.27 42.82 9.68
CA GLU A 17 -2.18 41.66 9.57
C GLU A 17 -2.79 41.49 8.17
N SER A 18 -3.23 42.59 7.56
CA SER A 18 -3.86 42.59 6.23
C SER A 18 -2.93 42.10 5.12
N PHE A 19 -1.62 42.27 5.29
CA PHE A 19 -0.62 41.76 4.36
C PHE A 19 -0.45 40.24 4.50
N LEU A 20 -0.48 39.73 5.73
CA LEU A 20 -0.41 38.29 6.02
C LEU A 20 -1.62 37.55 5.42
N VAL A 21 -2.84 38.04 5.66
CA VAL A 21 -4.08 37.45 5.14
C VAL A 21 -4.05 37.38 3.61
N LYS A 22 -3.66 38.47 2.94
CA LYS A 22 -3.51 38.52 1.47
C LYS A 22 -2.50 37.50 0.93
N MET A 23 -1.39 37.26 1.64
CA MET A 23 -0.43 36.23 1.23
C MET A 23 -1.02 34.83 1.34
N ILE A 24 -1.81 34.56 2.39
CA ILE A 24 -2.47 33.27 2.59
C ILE A 24 -3.53 33.02 1.50
N GLU A 25 -4.33 34.03 1.17
CA GLU A 25 -5.31 33.99 0.08
C GLU A 25 -4.67 33.69 -1.27
N LYS A 26 -3.52 34.32 -1.55
CA LYS A 26 -2.72 34.06 -2.75
C LYS A 26 -1.90 32.77 -2.70
N LYS A 27 -2.12 31.91 -1.68
CA LYS A 27 -1.41 30.62 -1.47
C LYS A 27 0.12 30.78 -1.32
N GLN A 28 0.60 31.95 -0.90
CA GLN A 28 2.02 32.25 -0.71
C GLN A 28 2.49 31.84 0.71
N PHE A 29 2.30 30.58 1.09
CA PHE A 29 2.49 30.11 2.47
C PHE A 29 3.92 30.28 2.99
N ARG A 30 4.95 30.03 2.16
CA ARG A 30 6.35 30.22 2.55
C ARG A 30 6.68 31.69 2.82
N ALA A 31 6.08 32.60 2.04
CA ALA A 31 6.27 34.03 2.23
C ALA A 31 5.55 34.52 3.49
N ALA A 32 4.32 34.02 3.73
CA ALA A 32 3.56 34.30 4.95
C ALA A 32 4.27 33.83 6.22
N GLU A 33 4.82 32.60 6.22
CA GLU A 33 5.62 32.10 7.35
C GLU A 33 6.85 32.97 7.60
N LYS A 34 7.61 33.28 6.54
CA LYS A 34 8.81 34.12 6.67
C LYS A 34 8.48 35.50 7.22
N TRP A 35 7.38 36.11 6.75
CA TRP A 35 6.91 37.39 7.25
C TRP A 35 6.48 37.32 8.72
N ALA A 36 5.72 36.31 9.10
CA ALA A 36 5.29 36.13 10.49
C ALA A 36 6.47 35.91 11.44
N THR A 37 7.46 35.11 11.04
CA THR A 37 8.70 34.92 11.82
C THR A 37 9.46 36.24 12.00
N PHE A 38 9.57 37.06 10.95
CA PHE A 38 10.23 38.37 11.03
C PHE A 38 9.49 39.34 11.97
N MET A 39 8.15 39.35 11.93
CA MET A 39 7.31 40.23 12.77
C MET A 39 7.24 39.78 14.23
N GLY A 40 7.50 38.49 14.49
CA GLY A 40 7.59 37.91 15.83
C GLY A 40 6.29 37.26 16.31
N LYS A 41 6.26 36.96 17.61
CA LYS A 41 5.27 36.09 18.25
C LYS A 41 3.80 36.44 17.96
N PRO A 42 3.34 37.71 18.06
CA PRO A 42 1.93 38.04 17.80
C PRO A 42 1.48 37.71 16.36
N MET A 43 2.36 37.94 15.38
CA MET A 43 2.08 37.66 13.98
C MET A 43 2.10 36.15 13.70
N LEU A 44 2.94 35.39 14.41
CA LEU A 44 2.92 33.93 14.34
C LEU A 44 1.62 33.37 14.92
N SER A 45 1.14 33.88 16.06
CA SER A 45 -0.13 33.45 16.66
C SER A 45 -1.31 33.76 15.71
N MET A 46 -1.30 34.91 15.04
CA MET A 46 -2.28 35.22 13.99
C MET A 46 -2.20 34.28 12.79
N LEU A 47 -0.99 33.98 12.31
CA LEU A 47 -0.80 33.02 11.23
C LEU A 47 -1.36 31.64 11.58
N VAL A 48 -1.15 31.20 12.82
CA VAL A 48 -1.71 29.93 13.32
C VAL A 48 -3.22 29.97 13.33
N GLN A 49 -3.84 31.03 13.88
CA GLN A 49 -5.29 31.19 13.91
C GLN A 49 -5.89 31.16 12.50
N GLU A 50 -5.33 31.92 11.56
CA GLU A 50 -5.79 31.96 10.17
C GLU A 50 -5.66 30.59 9.47
N TYR A 51 -4.63 29.81 9.80
CA TYR A 51 -4.51 28.44 9.31
C TYR A 51 -5.54 27.50 9.94
N VAL A 52 -5.89 27.67 11.22
CA VAL A 52 -6.95 26.89 11.86
C VAL A 52 -8.31 27.20 11.24
N ASP A 53 -8.63 28.49 11.08
CA ASP A 53 -9.91 28.96 10.53
C ASP A 53 -10.12 28.48 9.08
N ARG A 54 -9.03 28.37 8.30
CA ARG A 54 -9.04 27.83 6.94
C ARG A 54 -8.86 26.31 6.85
N ASN A 55 -8.96 25.59 7.97
CA ASN A 55 -8.78 24.14 8.07
C ASN A 55 -7.42 23.62 7.52
N LYS A 56 -6.37 24.45 7.58
CA LYS A 56 -4.98 24.13 7.22
C LYS A 56 -4.18 23.66 8.43
N LEU A 57 -4.73 22.69 9.16
CA LEU A 57 -4.23 22.21 10.45
C LEU A 57 -2.78 21.71 10.41
N LYS A 58 -2.32 21.13 9.30
CA LYS A 58 -0.91 20.73 9.13
C LYS A 58 0.03 21.92 9.20
N ASN A 59 -0.32 23.01 8.53
CA ASN A 59 0.52 24.21 8.52
C ASN A 59 0.50 24.86 9.90
N ALA A 60 -0.68 24.97 10.52
CA ALA A 60 -0.82 25.46 11.90
C ALA A 60 0.08 24.68 12.88
N TYR A 61 0.00 23.34 12.86
CA TYR A 61 0.82 22.47 13.70
C TYR A 61 2.34 22.68 13.50
N LEU A 62 2.79 22.78 12.25
CA LEU A 62 4.22 22.98 11.96
C LEU A 62 4.73 24.32 12.52
N ILE A 63 3.94 25.39 12.40
CA ILE A 63 4.30 26.70 12.96
C ILE A 63 4.34 26.65 14.49
N VAL A 64 3.31 26.04 15.12
CA VAL A 64 3.25 25.89 16.59
C VAL A 64 4.45 25.11 17.10
N LYS A 65 4.79 23.98 16.47
CA LYS A 65 5.93 23.15 16.86
C LYS A 65 7.28 23.86 16.66
N LYS A 66 7.47 24.53 15.53
CA LYS A 66 8.74 25.19 15.17
C LYS A 66 9.06 26.39 16.07
N ASN A 67 8.04 27.09 16.54
CA ASN A 67 8.20 28.34 17.31
C ASN A 67 7.83 28.19 18.80
N ASN A 68 7.67 26.96 19.30
CA ASN A 68 7.34 26.64 20.69
C ASN A 68 6.06 27.34 21.21
N LEU A 69 4.97 27.34 20.42
CA LEU A 69 3.69 27.98 20.76
C LEU A 69 2.65 27.02 21.36
N GLN A 70 3.07 25.89 21.92
CA GLN A 70 2.15 24.83 22.38
C GLN A 70 1.23 25.29 23.52
N GLN A 71 1.71 26.20 24.37
CA GLN A 71 0.91 26.75 25.47
C GLN A 71 -0.22 27.66 24.99
N GLU A 72 -0.03 28.39 23.89
CA GLU A 72 -1.05 29.27 23.31
C GLU A 72 -2.07 28.51 22.45
N PHE A 73 -1.65 27.38 21.89
CA PHE A 73 -2.47 26.59 20.97
C PHE A 73 -2.46 25.10 21.37
N PRO A 74 -2.93 24.74 22.58
CA PRO A 74 -2.91 23.36 23.06
C PRO A 74 -3.73 22.44 22.15
N ASP A 75 -4.85 22.93 21.63
CA ASP A 75 -5.79 22.14 20.83
C ASP A 75 -5.34 21.90 19.38
N VAL A 76 -4.42 22.71 18.84
CA VAL A 76 -4.03 22.63 17.42
C VAL A 76 -3.39 21.29 17.10
N HIS A 77 -2.61 20.75 18.04
CA HIS A 77 -2.00 19.42 17.89
C HIS A 77 -3.07 18.32 17.85
N HIS A 78 -4.05 18.36 18.75
CA HIS A 78 -5.15 17.40 18.78
C HIS A 78 -6.00 17.46 17.50
N LYS A 79 -6.47 18.65 17.12
CA LYS A 79 -7.25 18.88 15.89
C LYS A 79 -6.50 18.42 14.64
N TYR A 80 -5.19 18.69 14.56
CA TYR A 80 -4.36 18.22 13.46
C TYR A 80 -4.32 16.69 13.39
N LYS A 81 -4.14 16.02 14.54
CA LYS A 81 -4.14 14.56 14.60
C LYS A 81 -5.51 14.01 14.18
N GLU A 82 -6.62 14.46 14.74
CA GLU A 82 -7.97 14.03 14.35
C GLU A 82 -8.22 14.19 12.85
N SER A 83 -7.91 15.36 12.28
CA SER A 83 -8.04 15.59 10.83
C SER A 83 -7.17 14.63 10.00
N ALA A 84 -6.00 14.27 10.51
CA ALA A 84 -5.13 13.31 9.85
C ALA A 84 -5.64 11.87 9.99
N LEU A 85 -6.22 11.48 11.13
CA LEU A 85 -6.87 10.19 11.32
C LEU A 85 -8.10 10.06 10.41
N LYS A 86 -8.96 11.08 10.36
CA LYS A 86 -10.14 11.11 9.49
C LYS A 86 -9.78 10.88 8.03
N LYS A 87 -8.75 11.56 7.52
CA LYS A 87 -8.26 11.37 6.13
C LYS A 87 -7.71 9.97 5.84
N LEU A 88 -7.23 9.26 6.86
CA LEU A 88 -6.77 7.88 6.73
C LEU A 88 -7.96 6.92 6.77
N ALA A 89 -8.91 7.14 7.67
CA ALA A 89 -10.17 6.39 7.76
C ALA A 89 -11.01 6.49 6.48
N GLU A 90 -11.13 7.69 5.88
CA GLU A 90 -11.78 7.91 4.57
C GLU A 90 -11.15 7.09 3.43
N LYS A 91 -9.92 6.60 3.60
CA LYS A 91 -9.20 5.75 2.64
C LYS A 91 -9.13 4.29 3.06
N ALA A 92 -9.86 3.91 4.12
CA ALA A 92 -9.80 2.61 4.78
C ALA A 92 -8.38 2.21 5.25
N CYS A 93 -7.52 3.18 5.58
CA CYS A 93 -6.17 2.95 6.09
C CYS A 93 -6.18 2.84 7.63
N TRP A 94 -6.94 1.89 8.18
CA TRP A 94 -7.24 1.83 9.62
C TRP A 94 -6.02 1.56 10.50
N ASP A 95 -5.20 0.56 10.17
CA ASP A 95 -4.00 0.25 10.95
C ASP A 95 -2.96 1.39 10.91
N VAL A 96 -2.90 2.13 9.80
CA VAL A 96 -2.08 3.35 9.68
C VAL A 96 -2.61 4.47 10.57
N ALA A 97 -3.94 4.63 10.64
CA ALA A 97 -4.58 5.61 11.51
C ALA A 97 -4.37 5.28 12.99
N GLU A 98 -4.46 4.00 13.34
CA GLU A 98 -4.21 3.47 14.68
C GLU A 98 -2.75 3.68 15.11
N ALA A 99 -1.79 3.31 14.25
CA ALA A 99 -0.37 3.57 14.50
C ALA A 99 -0.08 5.07 14.71
N LYS A 100 -0.85 5.94 14.04
CA LYS A 100 -0.74 7.39 14.18
C LYS A 100 -1.41 7.94 15.44
N ALA A 101 -2.45 7.28 15.95
CA ALA A 101 -3.03 7.58 17.26
C ALA A 101 -1.99 7.34 18.36
N ASN A 102 -1.11 6.35 18.19
CA ASN A 102 0.00 6.05 19.10
C ASN A 102 -0.49 5.78 20.54
N GLY A 103 -1.60 5.06 20.68
CA GLY A 103 -2.21 4.70 21.96
C GLY A 103 -2.88 5.86 22.72
N ASP A 104 -3.02 7.03 22.11
CA ASP A 104 -3.77 8.15 22.67
C ASP A 104 -5.27 7.79 22.72
N ARG A 105 -5.81 7.65 23.94
CA ARG A 105 -7.17 7.14 24.17
C ARG A 105 -8.25 7.95 23.44
N GLN A 106 -8.16 9.28 23.43
CA GLN A 106 -9.15 10.14 22.78
C GLN A 106 -9.15 9.94 21.26
N LEU A 107 -7.96 9.77 20.67
CA LEU A 107 -7.83 9.54 19.23
C LEU A 107 -8.23 8.12 18.82
N VAL A 108 -8.01 7.14 19.69
CA VAL A 108 -8.50 5.77 19.46
C VAL A 108 -10.02 5.73 19.55
N ASP A 109 -10.63 6.35 20.55
CA ASP A 109 -12.10 6.47 20.65
C ASP A 109 -12.68 7.14 19.39
N TYR A 110 -12.04 8.23 18.93
CA TYR A 110 -12.42 8.88 17.67
C TYR A 110 -12.31 7.95 16.45
N LEU A 111 -11.25 7.13 16.40
CA LEU A 111 -11.08 6.14 15.33
C LEU A 111 -12.17 5.07 15.35
N VAL A 112 -12.61 4.65 16.54
CA VAL A 112 -13.74 3.71 16.70
C VAL A 112 -15.02 4.33 16.15
N TYR A 113 -15.34 5.59 16.50
CA TYR A 113 -16.51 6.27 15.94
C TYR A 113 -16.47 6.38 14.41
N LEU A 114 -15.30 6.67 13.84
CA LEU A 114 -15.12 6.70 12.38
C LEU A 114 -15.34 5.32 11.74
N ALA A 115 -14.85 4.26 12.39
CA ALA A 115 -15.05 2.88 11.91
C ALA A 115 -16.53 2.47 11.98
N MET A 116 -17.23 2.84 13.05
CA MET A 116 -18.68 2.63 13.20
C MET A 116 -19.47 3.38 12.12
N GLU A 117 -19.20 4.67 11.90
CA GLU A 117 -19.87 5.49 10.88
C GLU A 117 -19.67 4.92 9.48
N ALA A 118 -18.48 4.37 9.21
CA ALA A 118 -18.13 3.77 7.94
C ALA A 118 -18.54 2.27 7.80
N GLY A 119 -19.17 1.68 8.83
CA GLY A 119 -19.66 0.30 8.81
C GLY A 119 -18.60 -0.79 8.99
N TYR A 120 -17.39 -0.46 9.46
CA TYR A 120 -16.30 -1.42 9.70
C TYR A 120 -16.35 -2.01 11.12
N LEU A 121 -17.41 -2.75 11.42
CA LEU A 121 -17.71 -3.26 12.77
C LEU A 121 -16.67 -4.27 13.26
N GLU A 122 -16.11 -5.09 12.36
CA GLU A 122 -14.96 -5.95 12.64
C GLU A 122 -13.75 -5.14 13.18
N LYS A 123 -13.48 -3.96 12.59
CA LYS A 123 -12.39 -3.08 13.04
C LYS A 123 -12.76 -2.38 14.35
N VAL A 124 -14.04 -2.09 14.59
CA VAL A 124 -14.54 -1.57 15.87
C VAL A 124 -14.25 -2.57 16.99
N ASP A 125 -14.64 -3.82 16.82
CA ASP A 125 -14.40 -4.87 17.80
C ASP A 125 -12.89 -5.10 18.03
N GLU A 126 -12.10 -5.11 16.95
CA GLU A 126 -10.64 -5.22 17.04
C GLU A 126 -10.03 -4.09 17.89
N LEU A 127 -10.41 -2.84 17.63
CA LEU A 127 -9.92 -1.67 18.37
C LEU A 127 -10.39 -1.70 19.83
N CYS A 128 -11.67 -2.03 20.08
CA CYS A 128 -12.22 -2.11 21.42
C CYS A 128 -11.52 -3.18 22.25
N ASN A 129 -11.30 -4.37 21.68
CA ASN A 129 -10.59 -5.45 22.36
C ASN A 129 -9.11 -5.09 22.61
N ARG A 130 -8.41 -4.54 21.60
CA ARG A 130 -6.99 -4.20 21.70
C ARG A 130 -6.70 -3.13 22.74
N TYR A 131 -7.60 -2.14 22.87
CA TYR A 131 -7.44 -1.01 23.79
C TYR A 131 -8.31 -1.10 25.05
N SER A 132 -9.02 -2.23 25.25
CA SER A 132 -9.93 -2.44 26.39
C SER A 132 -10.96 -1.31 26.54
N LEU A 133 -11.62 -0.96 25.43
CA LEU A 133 -12.64 0.09 25.38
C LEU A 133 -14.03 -0.48 25.71
N GLU A 134 -14.80 0.24 26.50
CA GLU A 134 -16.15 -0.12 26.92
C GLU A 134 -17.18 0.87 26.37
N GLY A 135 -18.44 0.44 26.23
CA GLY A 135 -19.56 1.30 25.83
C GLY A 135 -19.85 1.36 24.32
N PHE A 136 -19.11 0.62 23.50
CA PHE A 136 -19.38 0.48 22.07
C PHE A 136 -20.23 -0.77 21.77
N PRO A 137 -21.15 -0.71 20.79
CA PRO A 137 -21.91 -1.88 20.37
C PRO A 137 -20.95 -2.93 19.80
N LYS A 138 -21.06 -4.18 20.28
CA LYS A 138 -20.34 -5.31 19.71
C LYS A 138 -20.99 -5.73 18.40
N ALA A 139 -20.20 -6.30 17.50
CA ALA A 139 -20.77 -6.95 16.33
C ALA A 139 -21.79 -8.02 16.75
N GLN A 140 -23.05 -7.83 16.39
CA GLN A 140 -24.07 -8.87 16.53
C GLN A 140 -24.08 -9.73 15.27
N GLU A 141 -24.47 -11.00 15.40
CA GLU A 141 -24.49 -12.01 14.33
C GLU A 141 -25.27 -11.60 13.05
N HIS A 142 -26.09 -10.55 13.11
CA HIS A 142 -26.76 -9.94 11.96
C HIS A 142 -25.79 -9.34 10.90
N GLU A 143 -24.49 -9.21 11.21
CA GLU A 143 -23.46 -8.63 10.35
C GLU A 143 -22.93 -9.51 9.21
N ALA A 144 -22.88 -10.83 9.39
CA ALA A 144 -22.37 -11.73 8.36
C ALA A 144 -23.20 -11.61 7.06
N ILE A 145 -24.49 -11.30 7.20
CA ILE A 145 -25.45 -11.16 6.11
C ILE A 145 -25.22 -9.85 5.34
N PHE A 146 -24.93 -8.73 6.02
CA PHE A 146 -24.74 -7.44 5.33
C PHE A 146 -23.43 -7.40 4.54
N LEU A 147 -22.33 -7.86 5.14
CA LEU A 147 -21.03 -7.93 4.45
C LEU A 147 -21.05 -8.95 3.30
N GLN A 148 -21.79 -10.06 3.43
CA GLN A 148 -22.01 -11.02 2.34
C GLN A 148 -22.63 -10.40 1.09
N HIS A 149 -23.45 -9.37 1.23
CA HIS A 149 -24.13 -8.76 0.08
C HIS A 149 -23.34 -7.62 -0.58
N CYS A 150 -22.31 -7.08 0.07
CA CYS A 150 -21.55 -5.93 -0.44
C CYS A 150 -20.19 -6.29 -1.03
N PHE A 151 -19.58 -7.40 -0.58
CA PHE A 151 -18.24 -7.80 -0.98
C PHE A 151 -18.18 -9.27 -1.35
N LEU A 152 -17.28 -9.61 -2.26
CA LEU A 152 -16.98 -10.99 -2.61
C LEU A 152 -16.43 -11.74 -1.40
N ASN A 153 -16.83 -13.01 -1.27
CA ASN A 153 -16.28 -13.94 -0.28
C ASN A 153 -15.67 -15.18 -0.94
N LEU A 154 -14.83 -15.90 -0.19
CA LEU A 154 -14.06 -17.03 -0.72
C LEU A 154 -14.95 -18.17 -1.25
N ASN A 155 -16.12 -18.38 -0.63
CA ASN A 155 -17.07 -19.41 -1.05
C ASN A 155 -17.64 -19.12 -2.44
N GLU A 156 -17.95 -17.85 -2.74
CA GLU A 156 -18.40 -17.41 -4.07
C GLU A 156 -17.34 -17.59 -5.14
N LEU A 157 -16.06 -17.49 -4.77
CA LEU A 157 -14.94 -17.73 -5.68
C LEU A 157 -14.55 -19.21 -5.80
N GLY A 158 -15.24 -20.11 -5.08
CA GLY A 158 -14.98 -21.55 -5.10
C GLY A 158 -13.69 -21.98 -4.38
N VAL A 159 -13.17 -21.15 -3.48
CA VAL A 159 -11.99 -21.48 -2.68
C VAL A 159 -12.39 -22.44 -1.56
N GLU A 160 -11.78 -23.62 -1.54
CA GLU A 160 -12.03 -24.69 -0.56
C GLU A 160 -11.08 -24.60 0.65
N ASP A 161 -9.81 -24.25 0.42
CA ASP A 161 -8.77 -24.24 1.46
C ASP A 161 -7.87 -23.00 1.38
N ILE A 162 -7.56 -22.42 2.54
CA ILE A 162 -6.45 -21.47 2.73
C ILE A 162 -5.33 -22.19 3.49
N ILE A 163 -4.14 -22.28 2.89
CA ILE A 163 -3.00 -23.00 3.43
C ILE A 163 -1.89 -22.02 3.77
N TRP A 164 -1.62 -21.86 5.06
CA TRP A 164 -0.43 -21.14 5.54
C TRP A 164 0.82 -21.99 5.31
N VAL A 165 1.84 -21.40 4.69
CA VAL A 165 3.08 -22.09 4.30
C VAL A 165 4.26 -21.34 4.89
N ASP A 166 4.86 -21.91 5.94
CA ASP A 166 5.97 -21.30 6.65
C ASP A 166 7.08 -22.30 7.02
N GLU A 167 7.02 -23.52 6.49
CA GLU A 167 8.00 -24.58 6.72
C GLU A 167 8.33 -25.33 5.42
N LEU A 168 9.50 -25.99 5.40
CA LEU A 168 10.04 -26.70 4.23
C LEU A 168 9.06 -27.70 3.61
N ASN A 169 8.44 -28.56 4.43
CA ASN A 169 7.51 -29.57 3.92
C ASN A 169 6.22 -28.94 3.37
N GLY A 170 5.73 -27.88 4.01
CA GLY A 170 4.59 -27.12 3.52
C GLY A 170 4.89 -26.48 2.16
N LEU A 171 6.07 -25.88 2.02
CA LEU A 171 6.52 -25.27 0.78
C LEU A 171 6.66 -26.28 -0.36
N GLY A 172 7.22 -27.46 -0.09
CA GLY A 172 7.32 -28.55 -1.07
C GLY A 172 5.93 -29.02 -1.55
N LYS A 173 4.99 -29.22 -0.62
CA LYS A 173 3.60 -29.61 -0.95
C LYS A 173 2.88 -28.53 -1.75
N ALA A 174 3.01 -27.27 -1.36
CA ALA A 174 2.44 -26.14 -2.08
C ALA A 174 3.00 -26.08 -3.52
N THR A 175 4.31 -26.19 -3.67
CA THR A 175 4.98 -26.18 -4.99
C THR A 175 4.44 -27.29 -5.89
N CYS A 176 4.37 -28.53 -5.39
CA CYS A 176 3.85 -29.67 -6.16
C CYS A 176 2.40 -29.46 -6.62
N HIS A 177 1.54 -28.89 -5.77
CA HIS A 177 0.15 -28.58 -6.13
C HIS A 177 0.07 -27.46 -7.18
N ILE A 178 0.84 -26.39 -6.99
CA ILE A 178 0.88 -25.23 -7.89
C ILE A 178 1.42 -25.63 -9.27
N GLU A 179 2.44 -26.48 -9.35
CA GLU A 179 2.97 -27.00 -10.63
C GLU A 179 1.96 -27.85 -11.41
N GLY A 180 0.99 -28.45 -10.73
CA GLY A 180 -0.13 -29.16 -11.36
C GLY A 180 -1.19 -28.22 -11.96
N SER A 181 -1.18 -26.94 -11.59
CA SER A 181 -2.17 -25.95 -12.01
C SER A 181 -1.80 -25.31 -13.36
N LYS A 182 -2.80 -25.00 -14.19
CA LYS A 182 -2.59 -24.31 -15.48
C LYS A 182 -2.58 -22.79 -15.35
N VAL A 183 -3.39 -22.29 -14.43
CA VAL A 183 -3.57 -20.87 -14.15
C VAL A 183 -3.44 -20.67 -12.65
N VAL A 184 -2.73 -19.63 -12.24
CA VAL A 184 -2.60 -19.25 -10.83
C VAL A 184 -2.71 -17.75 -10.66
N GLY A 185 -3.33 -17.30 -9.57
CA GLY A 185 -3.38 -15.89 -9.17
C GLY A 185 -2.26 -15.56 -8.19
N LEU A 186 -1.60 -14.42 -8.37
CA LEU A 186 -0.51 -13.94 -7.54
C LEU A 186 -0.83 -12.58 -6.94
N ASP A 187 -0.52 -12.43 -5.66
CA ASP A 187 -0.50 -11.15 -4.98
C ASP A 187 0.62 -11.11 -3.93
N CYS A 188 0.88 -9.94 -3.34
CA CYS A 188 1.87 -9.76 -2.28
C CYS A 188 1.40 -8.73 -1.26
N GLU A 189 1.76 -8.92 0.01
CA GLU A 189 1.42 -7.99 1.07
C GLU A 189 2.61 -7.64 1.96
N TRP A 190 2.67 -6.37 2.41
CA TRP A 190 3.71 -5.85 3.29
C TRP A 190 3.19 -4.77 4.21
N LYS A 191 3.84 -4.65 5.37
CA LYS A 191 3.53 -3.59 6.32
C LYS A 191 3.72 -2.20 5.69
N PRO A 192 2.76 -1.28 5.81
CA PRO A 192 2.92 0.07 5.31
C PRO A 192 4.04 0.85 6.00
N ASN A 193 4.67 1.75 5.24
CA ASN A 193 5.57 2.74 5.81
C ASN A 193 4.81 3.90 6.43
N TYR A 194 4.83 3.97 7.76
CA TYR A 194 4.18 5.04 8.51
C TYR A 194 4.99 6.35 8.54
N VAL A 195 6.31 6.27 8.29
CA VAL A 195 7.23 7.40 8.31
C VAL A 195 7.62 7.81 6.89
N LYS A 196 7.36 9.07 6.53
CA LYS A 196 7.71 9.57 5.20
C LYS A 196 9.23 9.55 5.00
N GLY A 197 9.69 8.86 3.95
CA GLY A 197 11.10 8.76 3.59
C GLY A 197 11.85 7.60 4.23
N SER A 198 11.16 6.73 5.01
CA SER A 198 11.75 5.46 5.45
C SER A 198 11.98 4.52 4.26
N LYS A 199 12.92 3.58 4.43
CA LYS A 199 13.09 2.48 3.48
C LYS A 199 11.78 1.69 3.35
N PRO A 200 11.41 1.19 2.17
CA PRO A 200 10.32 0.22 1.99
C PRO A 200 10.46 -0.96 2.96
N ASN A 201 9.37 -1.33 3.63
CA ASN A 201 9.34 -2.59 4.37
C ASN A 201 9.41 -3.76 3.39
N LYS A 202 9.88 -4.91 3.88
CA LYS A 202 9.98 -6.11 3.06
C LYS A 202 8.59 -6.68 2.75
N VAL A 203 8.45 -7.35 1.61
CA VAL A 203 7.29 -8.21 1.36
C VAL A 203 7.18 -9.21 2.51
N SER A 204 6.01 -9.27 3.14
CA SER A 204 5.80 -10.09 4.33
C SER A 204 5.22 -11.45 3.97
N ILE A 205 4.29 -11.49 3.01
CA ILE A 205 3.68 -12.70 2.49
C ILE A 205 3.50 -12.61 0.98
N MET A 206 3.45 -13.77 0.33
CA MET A 206 3.05 -13.91 -1.07
C MET A 206 1.92 -14.93 -1.18
N GLN A 207 0.86 -14.55 -1.88
CA GLN A 207 -0.31 -15.39 -2.09
C GLN A 207 -0.24 -16.03 -3.47
N ILE A 208 -0.52 -17.33 -3.54
CA ILE A 208 -0.61 -18.08 -4.79
C ILE A 208 -1.92 -18.85 -4.78
N ALA A 209 -2.89 -18.37 -5.55
CA ALA A 209 -4.17 -19.02 -5.73
C ALA A 209 -4.10 -20.03 -6.88
N SER A 210 -4.67 -21.21 -6.66
CA SER A 210 -5.10 -22.16 -7.69
C SER A 210 -6.64 -22.13 -7.77
N ASP A 211 -7.26 -22.94 -8.63
CA ASP A 211 -8.72 -22.95 -8.80
C ASP A 211 -9.50 -23.19 -7.49
N LYS A 212 -8.93 -23.96 -6.54
CA LYS A 212 -9.63 -24.39 -5.30
C LYS A 212 -8.88 -24.07 -4.01
N LYS A 213 -7.59 -23.77 -4.08
CA LYS A 213 -6.75 -23.59 -2.89
C LYS A 213 -5.92 -22.34 -3.02
N VAL A 214 -5.74 -21.62 -1.92
CA VAL A 214 -4.82 -20.50 -1.83
C VAL A 214 -3.71 -20.81 -0.85
N PHE A 215 -2.47 -20.68 -1.31
CA PHE A 215 -1.28 -20.82 -0.49
C PHE A 215 -0.78 -19.43 -0.10
N ILE A 216 -0.60 -19.20 1.20
CA ILE A 216 -0.05 -17.96 1.74
C ILE A 216 1.33 -18.28 2.30
N LEU A 217 2.36 -17.84 1.58
CA LEU A 217 3.76 -18.11 1.90
C LEU A 217 4.27 -17.04 2.86
N ASP A 218 4.75 -17.44 4.04
CA ASP A 218 5.46 -16.57 4.98
C ASP A 218 6.88 -16.30 4.47
N LEU A 219 7.02 -15.29 3.60
CA LEU A 219 8.32 -14.96 3.03
C LEU A 219 9.34 -14.50 4.07
N ILE A 220 8.91 -13.98 5.22
CA ILE A 220 9.83 -13.58 6.29
C ILE A 220 10.47 -14.82 6.89
N LYS A 221 9.66 -15.80 7.33
CA LYS A 221 10.16 -17.03 7.95
C LYS A 221 10.88 -17.92 6.95
N LEU A 222 10.29 -18.17 5.78
CA LEU A 222 10.88 -19.05 4.75
C LEU A 222 12.23 -18.53 4.24
N TYR A 223 12.40 -17.21 4.10
CA TYR A 223 13.68 -16.63 3.70
C TYR A 223 14.76 -16.82 4.77
N ASN A 224 14.40 -16.69 6.05
CA ASN A 224 15.37 -16.85 7.14
C ASN A 224 15.74 -18.33 7.36
N ASP A 225 14.77 -19.23 7.25
CA ASP A 225 14.94 -20.63 7.63
C ASP A 225 15.47 -21.49 6.47
N VAL A 226 14.96 -21.27 5.25
CA VAL A 226 15.21 -22.14 4.08
C VAL A 226 15.34 -21.37 2.75
N PRO A 227 16.24 -20.36 2.65
CA PRO A 227 16.32 -19.46 1.49
C PRO A 227 16.57 -20.18 0.16
N ASP A 228 17.47 -21.16 0.12
CA ASP A 228 17.78 -21.91 -1.11
C ASP A 228 16.58 -22.75 -1.58
N VAL A 229 15.82 -23.31 -0.66
CA VAL A 229 14.61 -24.10 -0.98
C VAL A 229 13.50 -23.17 -1.45
N LEU A 230 13.32 -22.04 -0.78
CA LEU A 230 12.40 -20.98 -1.21
C LEU A 230 12.70 -20.52 -2.63
N ASP A 231 13.97 -20.23 -2.93
CA ASP A 231 14.40 -19.76 -4.24
C ASP A 231 14.14 -20.80 -5.34
N ASN A 232 14.47 -22.06 -5.07
CA ASN A 232 14.22 -23.16 -6.01
C ASN A 232 12.71 -23.33 -6.25
N CYS A 233 11.90 -23.44 -5.20
CA CYS A 233 10.45 -23.61 -5.30
C CYS A 233 9.76 -22.48 -6.08
N LEU A 234 10.06 -21.22 -5.75
CA LEU A 234 9.49 -20.08 -6.47
C LEU A 234 10.05 -19.96 -7.89
N THR A 235 11.29 -20.38 -8.14
CA THR A 235 11.83 -20.48 -9.51
C THR A 235 11.03 -21.46 -10.35
N HIS A 236 10.71 -22.64 -9.81
CA HIS A 236 9.87 -23.65 -10.47
C HIS A 236 8.49 -23.10 -10.85
N ILE A 237 7.89 -22.27 -10.00
CA ILE A 237 6.57 -21.67 -10.26
C ILE A 237 6.67 -20.49 -11.25
N LEU A 238 7.46 -19.47 -10.91
CA LEU A 238 7.50 -18.19 -11.62
C LEU A 238 8.11 -18.32 -13.01
N ARG A 239 9.12 -19.19 -13.20
CA ARG A 239 9.77 -19.41 -14.49
C ARG A 239 9.13 -20.52 -15.32
N SER A 240 8.15 -21.26 -14.78
CA SER A 240 7.48 -22.30 -15.56
C SER A 240 6.72 -21.72 -16.75
N PRO A 241 6.99 -22.20 -17.98
CA PRO A 241 6.18 -21.86 -19.16
C PRO A 241 4.91 -22.72 -19.27
N ARG A 242 4.57 -23.51 -18.25
CA ARG A 242 3.37 -24.36 -18.22
C ARG A 242 2.24 -23.78 -17.38
N ILE A 243 2.54 -22.74 -16.61
CA ILE A 243 1.64 -22.09 -15.65
C ILE A 243 1.48 -20.65 -16.10
N LEU A 244 0.24 -20.23 -16.38
CA LEU A 244 -0.12 -18.84 -16.56
C LEU A 244 -0.25 -18.19 -15.18
N LYS A 245 0.55 -17.16 -14.91
CA LYS A 245 0.48 -16.36 -13.69
C LYS A 245 -0.39 -15.15 -13.97
N LEU A 246 -1.40 -14.93 -13.15
CA LEU A 246 -2.24 -13.75 -13.17
C LEU A 246 -1.80 -12.85 -12.02
N GLY A 247 -1.70 -11.55 -12.28
CA GLY A 247 -1.46 -10.55 -11.24
C GLY A 247 -2.20 -9.26 -11.57
N TYR A 248 -2.25 -8.30 -10.66
CA TYR A 248 -2.86 -6.99 -10.91
C TYR A 248 -1.87 -5.87 -10.58
N ASN A 249 -1.36 -5.19 -11.61
CA ASN A 249 -0.24 -4.26 -11.47
C ASN A 249 1.00 -4.94 -10.81
N PHE A 250 1.21 -6.21 -11.14
CA PHE A 250 2.14 -7.11 -10.45
C PHE A 250 3.62 -6.73 -10.66
N HIS A 251 3.89 -5.87 -11.63
CA HIS A 251 5.22 -5.29 -11.82
C HIS A 251 5.70 -4.49 -10.59
N CYS A 252 4.77 -3.88 -9.85
CA CYS A 252 5.11 -3.23 -8.58
C CYS A 252 5.55 -4.25 -7.53
N ASP A 253 4.85 -5.38 -7.43
CA ASP A 253 5.13 -6.47 -6.50
C ASP A 253 6.48 -7.13 -6.79
N VAL A 254 6.77 -7.43 -8.05
CA VAL A 254 8.08 -7.98 -8.45
C VAL A 254 9.24 -7.06 -8.05
N LYS A 255 9.09 -5.74 -8.22
CA LYS A 255 10.11 -4.78 -7.77
C LYS A 255 10.27 -4.79 -6.25
N GLN A 256 9.16 -4.86 -5.51
CA GLN A 256 9.17 -4.90 -4.06
C GLN A 256 9.78 -6.21 -3.54
N LEU A 257 9.50 -7.35 -4.18
CA LEU A 257 10.11 -8.65 -3.91
C LEU A 257 11.63 -8.63 -4.16
N ALA A 258 12.07 -8.15 -5.32
CA ALA A 258 13.48 -8.03 -5.66
C ALA A 258 14.24 -7.08 -4.70
N GLN A 259 13.58 -6.02 -4.22
CA GLN A 259 14.15 -5.13 -3.20
C GLN A 259 14.23 -5.80 -1.81
N SER A 260 13.26 -6.65 -1.48
CA SER A 260 13.15 -7.31 -0.17
C SER A 260 14.14 -8.47 -0.02
N TYR A 261 14.36 -9.20 -1.12
CA TYR A 261 15.04 -10.49 -1.19
C TYR A 261 15.97 -10.57 -2.40
N GLY A 262 16.81 -9.53 -2.62
CA GLY A 262 17.64 -9.39 -3.83
C GLY A 262 18.66 -10.51 -4.07
N ASP A 263 18.94 -11.31 -3.04
CA ASP A 263 19.82 -12.47 -3.12
C ASP A 263 19.12 -13.70 -3.73
N LEU A 264 17.78 -13.71 -3.80
CA LEU A 264 17.00 -14.77 -4.46
C LEU A 264 16.90 -14.52 -5.97
N GLU A 265 17.16 -15.55 -6.76
CA GLU A 265 17.10 -15.49 -8.21
C GLU A 265 15.67 -15.61 -8.76
N CYS A 266 14.75 -16.23 -8.01
CA CYS A 266 13.38 -16.50 -8.44
C CYS A 266 12.59 -15.24 -8.81
N PHE A 267 12.89 -14.09 -8.18
CA PHE A 267 12.21 -12.82 -8.45
C PHE A 267 12.81 -12.00 -9.60
N LYS A 268 13.93 -12.45 -10.18
CA LYS A 268 14.61 -11.76 -11.28
C LYS A 268 14.04 -12.09 -12.66
N CYS A 269 13.44 -13.27 -12.80
CA CYS A 269 12.87 -13.74 -14.06
C CYS A 269 11.52 -14.40 -13.82
N TYR A 270 10.60 -14.19 -14.75
CA TYR A 270 9.31 -14.86 -14.78
C TYR A 270 8.89 -15.12 -16.23
N ASN A 271 8.14 -16.18 -16.46
CA ASN A 271 7.56 -16.51 -17.76
C ASN A 271 6.04 -16.44 -17.66
N MET A 272 5.30 -16.29 -18.76
CA MET A 272 3.84 -16.45 -18.77
C MET A 272 3.10 -15.65 -17.68
N LEU A 273 3.43 -14.37 -17.50
CA LEU A 273 2.69 -13.48 -16.62
C LEU A 273 1.68 -12.68 -17.45
N LEU A 274 0.41 -12.69 -17.04
CA LEU A 274 -0.64 -11.82 -17.55
C LEU A 274 -1.03 -10.84 -16.44
N ASP A 275 -0.74 -9.56 -16.65
CA ASP A 275 -1.22 -8.52 -15.75
C ASP A 275 -2.68 -8.19 -16.12
N ILE A 276 -3.61 -8.56 -15.24
CA ILE A 276 -5.05 -8.37 -15.43
C ILE A 276 -5.38 -6.91 -15.69
N GLN A 277 -4.63 -5.97 -15.09
CA GLN A 277 -4.85 -4.54 -15.30
C GLN A 277 -4.69 -4.15 -16.78
N SER A 278 -3.75 -4.78 -17.50
CA SER A 278 -3.45 -4.45 -18.90
C SER A 278 -4.57 -4.82 -19.88
N MET A 279 -5.54 -5.63 -19.44
CA MET A 279 -6.70 -6.00 -20.25
C MET A 279 -7.79 -4.90 -20.30
N PHE A 280 -7.64 -3.81 -19.55
CA PHE A 280 -8.65 -2.76 -19.42
C PHE A 280 -8.06 -1.35 -19.58
N GLU A 281 -8.69 -0.51 -20.41
CA GLU A 281 -8.19 0.85 -20.73
C GLU A 281 -8.36 1.87 -19.59
N ASP A 282 -9.34 1.68 -18.69
CA ASP A 282 -9.58 2.57 -17.55
C ASP A 282 -10.00 1.78 -16.28
N PRO A 283 -9.06 1.13 -15.60
CA PRO A 283 -9.33 0.39 -14.37
C PRO A 283 -9.48 1.36 -13.19
N ARG A 284 -10.56 2.15 -13.18
CA ARG A 284 -10.90 2.99 -12.01
C ARG A 284 -11.25 2.09 -10.82
N GLY A 285 -10.72 2.44 -9.65
CA GLY A 285 -11.05 1.77 -8.39
C GLY A 285 -10.13 0.59 -7.99
N GLY A 286 -9.11 0.27 -8.79
CA GLY A 286 -8.17 -0.82 -8.53
C GLY A 286 -8.79 -2.21 -8.75
N LEU A 287 -8.18 -3.27 -8.20
CA LEU A 287 -8.66 -4.65 -8.32
C LEU A 287 -10.11 -4.79 -7.85
N SER A 288 -10.47 -4.18 -6.71
CA SER A 288 -11.85 -4.18 -6.21
C SER A 288 -12.85 -3.53 -7.17
N GLY A 289 -12.50 -2.43 -7.85
CA GLY A 289 -13.40 -1.79 -8.81
C GLY A 289 -13.56 -2.63 -10.08
N LEU A 290 -12.50 -3.34 -10.46
CA LEU A 290 -12.53 -4.29 -11.56
C LEU A 290 -13.40 -5.52 -11.22
N ALA A 291 -13.24 -6.06 -10.01
CA ALA A 291 -14.05 -7.15 -9.50
C ALA A 291 -15.54 -6.77 -9.49
N GLU A 292 -15.88 -5.58 -9.00
CA GLU A 292 -17.26 -5.07 -9.01
C GLU A 292 -17.83 -4.99 -10.43
N LYS A 293 -17.04 -4.49 -11.39
CA LYS A 293 -17.44 -4.38 -12.79
C LYS A 293 -17.70 -5.73 -13.47
N ILE A 294 -16.93 -6.77 -13.12
CA ILE A 294 -16.92 -8.06 -13.85
C ILE A 294 -17.74 -9.13 -13.12
N LEU A 295 -17.65 -9.17 -11.79
CA LEU A 295 -18.23 -10.18 -10.92
C LEU A 295 -19.46 -9.65 -10.14
N GLY A 296 -19.72 -8.34 -10.17
CA GLY A 296 -20.90 -7.72 -9.56
C GLY A 296 -20.72 -7.26 -8.11
N ALA A 297 -19.60 -7.60 -7.46
CA ALA A 297 -19.26 -7.16 -6.11
C ALA A 297 -17.76 -6.84 -5.98
N GLY A 298 -17.43 -5.90 -5.11
CA GLY A 298 -16.05 -5.46 -4.86
C GLY A 298 -15.31 -6.32 -3.84
N LEU A 299 -14.07 -5.92 -3.51
CA LEU A 299 -13.26 -6.54 -2.45
C LEU A 299 -13.25 -5.64 -1.22
N ASN A 300 -13.30 -6.24 -0.04
CA ASN A 300 -13.25 -5.51 1.22
C ASN A 300 -11.83 -4.95 1.44
N LYS A 301 -11.67 -3.62 1.47
CA LYS A 301 -10.35 -2.95 1.54
C LYS A 301 -9.77 -2.78 2.96
N THR A 302 -10.41 -3.33 3.99
CA THR A 302 -10.05 -3.10 5.41
C THR A 302 -8.61 -3.47 5.72
N ARG A 303 -8.08 -4.54 5.10
CA ARG A 303 -6.77 -5.11 5.44
C ARG A 303 -5.62 -4.71 4.51
N ARG A 304 -5.89 -3.96 3.45
CA ARG A 304 -4.88 -3.48 2.47
C ARG A 304 -3.66 -2.79 3.10
N ASN A 305 -3.84 -2.11 4.23
CA ASN A 305 -2.76 -1.40 4.91
C ASN A 305 -2.46 -1.98 6.31
N SER A 306 -2.69 -3.29 6.48
CA SER A 306 -2.49 -3.94 7.75
C SER A 306 -1.03 -4.16 8.11
N ASN A 307 -0.76 -4.48 9.37
CA ASN A 307 0.57 -4.91 9.79
C ASN A 307 0.81 -6.36 9.37
N TRP A 308 1.20 -6.57 8.12
CA TRP A 308 1.45 -7.90 7.54
C TRP A 308 2.69 -8.62 8.08
N GLU A 309 3.51 -7.94 8.91
CA GLU A 309 4.60 -8.56 9.68
C GLU A 309 4.10 -9.22 10.97
N GLN A 310 2.85 -8.98 11.39
CA GLN A 310 2.29 -9.59 12.59
C GLN A 310 2.28 -11.11 12.48
N ARG A 311 2.63 -11.81 13.56
CA ARG A 311 2.49 -13.27 13.68
C ARG A 311 1.83 -13.65 15.01
N PRO A 312 0.84 -14.57 15.01
CA PRO A 312 0.15 -15.08 13.83
C PRO A 312 -0.67 -13.99 13.12
N LEU A 313 -0.93 -14.18 11.82
CA LEU A 313 -1.92 -13.37 11.11
C LEU A 313 -3.32 -13.68 11.64
N SER A 314 -4.20 -12.68 11.65
CA SER A 314 -5.60 -12.90 11.98
C SER A 314 -6.35 -13.63 10.85
N GLN A 315 -7.47 -14.25 11.18
CA GLN A 315 -8.33 -14.91 10.19
C GLN A 315 -8.72 -13.95 9.04
N ASN A 316 -9.08 -12.72 9.38
CA ASN A 316 -9.50 -11.72 8.37
C ASN A 316 -8.33 -11.23 7.50
N GLN A 317 -7.09 -11.27 8.00
CA GLN A 317 -5.90 -11.05 7.17
C GLN A 317 -5.68 -12.20 6.18
N LEU A 318 -5.84 -13.45 6.63
CA LEU A 318 -5.73 -14.64 5.77
C LEU A 318 -6.80 -14.64 4.68
N GLU A 319 -8.05 -14.33 5.02
CA GLU A 319 -9.16 -14.28 4.07
C GLU A 319 -9.00 -13.15 3.04
N TYR A 320 -8.62 -11.95 3.49
CA TYR A 320 -8.31 -10.83 2.59
C TYR A 320 -7.20 -11.21 1.61
N ALA A 321 -6.09 -11.74 2.12
CA ALA A 321 -4.94 -12.15 1.32
C ALA A 321 -5.34 -13.22 0.29
N ALA A 322 -6.16 -14.19 0.71
CA ALA A 322 -6.62 -15.24 -0.17
C ALA A 322 -7.53 -14.71 -1.30
N LEU A 323 -8.44 -13.78 -0.97
CA LEU A 323 -9.35 -13.14 -1.92
C LEU A 323 -8.61 -12.39 -3.02
N ASP A 324 -7.60 -11.58 -2.68
CA ASP A 324 -6.86 -10.74 -3.64
C ASP A 324 -6.14 -11.57 -4.72
N ALA A 325 -5.68 -12.79 -4.38
CA ALA A 325 -5.13 -13.72 -5.37
C ALA A 325 -6.20 -14.52 -6.12
N ALA A 326 -7.23 -15.03 -5.42
CA ALA A 326 -8.25 -15.90 -6.03
C ALA A 326 -9.15 -15.17 -7.03
N VAL A 327 -9.48 -13.91 -6.76
CA VAL A 327 -10.35 -13.09 -7.62
C VAL A 327 -9.77 -12.90 -9.03
N LEU A 328 -8.44 -12.94 -9.17
CA LEU A 328 -7.76 -12.81 -10.47
C LEU A 328 -8.14 -13.96 -11.42
N ILE A 329 -8.24 -15.18 -10.89
CA ILE A 329 -8.61 -16.38 -11.65
C ILE A 329 -10.06 -16.24 -12.14
N GLN A 330 -10.97 -15.83 -11.26
CA GLN A 330 -12.39 -15.67 -11.60
C GLN A 330 -12.61 -14.54 -12.60
N ILE A 331 -11.91 -13.41 -12.46
CA ILE A 331 -11.91 -12.33 -13.46
C ILE A 331 -11.44 -12.87 -14.81
N PHE A 332 -10.32 -13.60 -14.84
CA PHE A 332 -9.76 -14.15 -16.07
C PHE A 332 -10.74 -15.09 -16.78
N TYR A 333 -11.31 -16.08 -16.08
CA TYR A 333 -12.28 -16.99 -16.69
C TYR A 333 -13.53 -16.25 -17.19
N ARG A 334 -14.05 -15.29 -16.41
CA ARG A 334 -15.22 -14.51 -16.83
C ARG A 334 -14.97 -13.69 -18.10
N VAL A 335 -13.78 -13.11 -18.24
CA VAL A 335 -13.39 -12.35 -19.44
C VAL A 335 -13.21 -13.27 -20.64
N CYS A 336 -12.56 -14.43 -20.46
CA CYS A 336 -12.41 -15.42 -21.52
C CYS A 336 -13.76 -15.94 -22.03
N ASP A 337 -14.68 -16.30 -21.13
CA ASP A 337 -16.02 -16.78 -21.51
C ASP A 337 -16.81 -15.75 -22.33
N HIS A 338 -16.76 -14.47 -21.92
CA HIS A 338 -17.45 -13.39 -22.64
C HIS A 338 -16.82 -13.07 -23.99
N SER A 339 -15.50 -13.21 -24.13
CA SER A 339 -14.83 -13.03 -25.43
C SER A 339 -15.28 -14.05 -26.47
N HIS A 340 -15.57 -15.28 -26.04
CA HIS A 340 -16.12 -16.33 -26.89
C HIS A 340 -17.62 -16.14 -27.22
N ALA A 341 -18.38 -15.47 -26.34
CA ALA A 341 -19.80 -15.20 -26.57
C ALA A 341 -20.04 -13.96 -27.45
N ALA A 342 -19.21 -12.92 -27.33
CA ALA A 342 -19.33 -11.69 -28.12
C ALA A 342 -19.00 -11.90 -29.62
N ASP A 343 -18.12 -12.85 -29.95
CA ASP A 343 -17.83 -13.22 -31.34
C ASP A 343 -19.00 -13.95 -32.05
N ALA A 344 -20.05 -14.35 -31.33
CA ALA A 344 -21.22 -15.03 -31.89
C ALA A 344 -22.39 -14.08 -32.24
N LEU A 345 -22.42 -12.86 -31.68
CA LEU A 345 -23.53 -11.92 -31.80
C LEU A 345 -23.00 -10.48 -31.72
N ASP A 346 -22.66 -9.90 -32.88
CA ASP A 346 -22.80 -8.48 -33.25
C ASP A 346 -21.58 -7.92 -34.02
N GLY A 347 -21.88 -7.22 -35.13
CA GLY A 347 -20.95 -6.85 -36.19
C GLY A 347 -20.25 -5.51 -36.00
N HIS A 348 -20.03 -5.03 -34.78
CA HIS A 348 -19.40 -3.73 -34.54
C HIS A 348 -18.28 -3.75 -33.51
N ASN A 349 -17.14 -3.16 -33.93
CA ASN A 349 -15.82 -3.09 -33.29
C ASN A 349 -15.08 -4.42 -33.19
N LYS A 350 -14.36 -4.74 -34.28
CA LYS A 350 -13.35 -5.80 -34.32
C LYS A 350 -12.30 -5.52 -33.25
N ILE A 351 -12.46 -6.14 -32.06
CA ILE A 351 -11.46 -6.10 -31.00
C ILE A 351 -10.23 -6.82 -31.56
N GLU A 352 -9.18 -6.06 -31.87
CA GLU A 352 -7.91 -6.63 -32.31
C GLU A 352 -7.33 -7.41 -31.14
N TRP A 353 -7.36 -8.75 -31.21
CA TRP A 353 -6.77 -9.60 -30.20
C TRP A 353 -5.27 -9.28 -30.07
N LYS A 354 -4.86 -8.80 -28.90
CA LYS A 354 -3.46 -8.56 -28.53
C LYS A 354 -3.14 -9.42 -27.33
N SER A 355 -2.08 -10.20 -27.43
CA SER A 355 -1.55 -10.91 -26.27
C SER A 355 -0.88 -9.91 -25.32
N TYR A 356 -1.30 -9.93 -24.06
CA TYR A 356 -0.70 -9.18 -22.97
C TYR A 356 0.20 -10.05 -22.08
N ILE A 357 0.46 -11.29 -22.50
CA ILE A 357 1.34 -12.21 -21.76
C ILE A 357 2.79 -11.78 -21.95
N VAL A 358 3.49 -11.59 -20.83
CA VAL A 358 4.89 -11.16 -20.79
C VAL A 358 5.77 -12.22 -20.14
N SER A 359 7.00 -12.31 -20.62
CA SER A 359 8.10 -13.01 -19.96
C SER A 359 9.25 -12.03 -19.75
N HIS A 360 9.85 -12.05 -18.56
CA HIS A 360 11.04 -11.29 -18.22
C HIS A 360 12.23 -12.22 -18.01
N MET A 361 13.31 -11.94 -18.73
CA MET A 361 14.59 -12.62 -18.58
C MET A 361 15.64 -11.57 -18.25
N ASP A 362 16.27 -11.69 -17.08
CA ASP A 362 17.39 -10.83 -16.73
C ASP A 362 18.54 -11.08 -17.71
N ASN A 363 18.99 -10.02 -18.37
CA ASN A 363 19.97 -10.11 -19.44
C ASN A 363 21.39 -9.95 -18.86
N PRO A 364 22.22 -11.01 -18.77
CA PRO A 364 23.52 -10.97 -18.08
C PRO A 364 24.55 -10.02 -18.74
N ARG A 365 24.21 -9.41 -19.88
CA ARG A 365 25.07 -8.43 -20.57
C ARG A 365 25.11 -7.05 -19.88
N LYS A 366 24.15 -6.68 -19.03
CA LYS A 366 24.17 -5.39 -18.31
C LYS A 366 25.10 -5.39 -17.09
N SER A 367 25.17 -6.50 -16.33
CA SER A 367 26.02 -6.60 -15.14
C SER A 367 27.53 -6.59 -15.46
N ARG A 368 27.94 -7.06 -16.63
CA ARG A 368 29.34 -6.97 -17.10
C ARG A 368 29.81 -5.55 -17.46
N LYS A 369 28.89 -4.61 -17.72
CA LYS A 369 29.26 -3.21 -17.99
C LYS A 369 29.56 -2.45 -16.69
N GLU A 370 28.84 -2.76 -15.61
CA GLU A 370 29.07 -2.15 -14.29
C GLU A 370 30.32 -2.71 -13.59
N SER A 371 30.66 -3.99 -13.77
CA SER A 371 31.89 -4.55 -13.20
C SER A 371 33.18 -4.08 -13.89
N ARG A 372 33.11 -3.63 -15.15
CA ARG A 372 34.26 -3.02 -15.85
C ARG A 372 34.54 -1.57 -15.43
N LEU A 373 33.57 -0.89 -14.80
CA LEU A 373 33.70 0.49 -14.32
C LEU A 373 34.28 0.58 -12.89
N ARG A 374 34.57 -0.54 -12.23
CA ARG A 374 35.13 -0.60 -10.86
C ARG A 374 36.54 -1.17 -10.75
N LYS A 375 37.34 -1.15 -11.83
CA LYS A 375 38.78 -1.38 -11.69
C LYS A 375 39.47 -0.04 -11.41
N GLU A 376 39.85 0.17 -10.16
CA GLU A 376 40.72 1.26 -9.73
C GLU A 376 42.10 1.14 -10.42
N PRO A 377 42.81 2.26 -10.66
CA PRO A 377 44.14 2.23 -11.27
C PRO A 377 45.20 1.77 -10.27
N GLU A 378 46.15 0.95 -10.73
CA GLU A 378 47.35 0.53 -9.98
C GLU A 378 48.20 1.74 -9.57
N PRO A 379 48.91 1.70 -8.43
CA PRO A 379 49.71 2.82 -7.98
C PRO A 379 51.02 2.92 -8.78
N GLU A 380 51.28 4.10 -9.35
CA GLU A 380 52.58 4.47 -9.93
C GLU A 380 53.67 4.43 -8.84
N VAL A 381 54.65 3.56 -9.04
CA VAL A 381 55.92 3.57 -8.30
C VAL A 381 56.70 4.81 -8.75
N LYS A 382 56.89 5.77 -7.84
CA LYS A 382 57.85 6.85 -8.03
C LYS A 382 59.22 6.38 -7.54
N ASP A 383 60.12 6.13 -8.48
CA ASP A 383 61.55 6.09 -8.25
C ASP A 383 62.02 7.50 -7.85
N ASN A 384 62.56 7.62 -6.64
CA ASN A 384 63.33 8.79 -6.21
C ASN A 384 64.82 8.42 -6.24
N GLU A 385 65.52 8.88 -7.26
CA GLU A 385 66.98 9.08 -7.21
C GLU A 385 67.26 10.53 -6.81
N ALA A 386 67.82 10.72 -5.61
CA ALA A 386 68.84 11.71 -5.24
C ALA A 386 69.25 11.51 -3.77
#